data_AF-A9BCA8-F1
#
_entry.id   AF-A9BCA8-F1
#
_cell.length_a   1.000
_cell.length_b   1.000
_cell.length_c   1.000
_cell.angle_alpha   90.00
_cell.angle_beta   90.00
_cell.angle_gamma   90.00
#
_symmetry.space_group_name_H-M   'P 1'
#
loop_
_entity.id
_entity.type
_entity.pdbx_description
1 polymer ?
#
loop_
_entity_poly.entity_id
_entity_poly.type
_entity_poly.pdbx_seq_one_letter_code
_entity_poly.pdbx_strand_id
1 'polypeptide(L)' 'MLEKNGNWSEDNANISGRLKSLGHQVKYSSFSSGLALIQWHKGNWHGAADPRREGTAVSLQAEENP' A
#
# COMPACT_ATOMS: atom_id res chain seq x y z
N MET A 1 -12.04 0.01 3.19
CA MET A 1 -12.76 -0.32 1.94
C MET A 1 -11.73 -0.27 0.81
N LEU A 2 -11.70 -1.27 -0.08
CA LEU A 2 -11.05 -1.09 -1.40
C LEU A 2 -11.69 0.15 -2.02
N GLU A 3 -10.91 1.20 -2.26
CA GLU A 3 -11.45 2.49 -2.64
C GLU A 3 -12.28 2.36 -3.92
N LYS A 4 -13.53 2.81 -3.82
CA LYS A 4 -14.56 2.76 -4.87
C LYS A 4 -14.19 3.61 -6.11
N ASN A 5 -13.12 4.42 -6.01
CA ASN A 5 -12.79 5.47 -6.96
C ASN A 5 -11.40 5.30 -7.59
N GLY A 6 -10.79 4.11 -7.48
CA GLY A 6 -9.54 3.82 -8.17
C GLY A 6 -9.76 3.93 -9.68
N ASN A 7 -9.13 4.92 -10.31
CA ASN A 7 -9.04 5.03 -11.75
C ASN A 7 -8.09 3.94 -12.26
N TRP A 8 -8.56 2.69 -12.22
CA TRP A 8 -7.86 1.54 -12.77
C TRP A 8 -7.92 1.64 -14.30
N SER A 9 -6.82 1.32 -14.99
CA SER A 9 -6.86 1.14 -16.44
C SER A 9 -7.98 0.16 -16.81
N GLU A 10 -8.66 0.37 -17.94
CA GLU A 10 -9.79 -0.46 -18.38
C GLU A 10 -9.47 -1.97 -18.38
N ASP A 11 -8.20 -2.32 -18.62
CA ASP A 11 -7.66 -3.69 -18.57
C ASP A 11 -7.84 -4.41 -17.22
N ASN A 12 -8.00 -3.67 -16.12
CA ASN A 12 -8.08 -4.21 -14.76
C ASN A 12 -9.50 -4.26 -14.19
N ALA A 13 -10.50 -3.75 -14.92
CA ALA A 13 -11.88 -3.65 -14.43
C ALA A 13 -12.51 -5.01 -14.05
N ASN A 14 -11.94 -6.13 -14.52
CA ASN A 14 -12.47 -7.47 -14.22
C ASN A 14 -11.39 -8.55 -13.97
N ILE A 15 -10.28 -8.17 -13.32
CA ILE A 15 -9.20 -9.14 -13.02
C ILE A 15 -9.70 -10.32 -12.17
N SER A 16 -10.66 -10.09 -11.27
CA SER A 16 -11.29 -11.13 -10.45
C SER A 16 -12.06 -12.16 -11.29
N GLY A 17 -12.77 -11.72 -12.34
CA GLY A 17 -13.48 -12.60 -13.26
C GLY A 17 -12.52 -13.46 -14.09
N ARG A 18 -11.43 -12.87 -14.59
CA ARG A 18 -10.41 -13.60 -15.36
C ARG A 18 -9.73 -14.68 -14.49
N LEU A 19 -9.37 -14.35 -13.25
CA LEU A 19 -8.79 -15.33 -12.31
C LEU A 19 -9.74 -16.49 -12.04
N LYS A 20 -11.05 -16.22 -11.85
CA LYS A 20 -12.06 -17.27 -11.67
C LYS A 20 -12.19 -18.15 -12.92
N SER A 21 -12.16 -17.57 -14.13
CA SER A 21 -12.21 -18.35 -15.37
C SER A 21 -11.00 -19.28 -15.57
N LEU A 22 -9.87 -18.96 -14.96
CA LEU A 22 -8.67 -19.81 -14.93
C LEU A 22 -8.74 -20.90 -13.84
N GLY A 23 -9.86 -21.01 -13.11
CA GLY A 23 -10.05 -22.01 -12.06
C GLY A 23 -9.59 -21.58 -10.67
N HIS A 24 -9.16 -20.33 -10.48
CA HIS A 24 -8.77 -19.84 -9.15
C HIS A 24 -9.99 -19.50 -8.28
N GLN A 25 -9.86 -19.77 -6.98
CA GLN A 25 -10.81 -19.29 -5.98
C GLN A 25 -10.38 -17.91 -5.46
N VAL A 26 -11.20 -16.89 -5.73
CA VAL A 26 -10.98 -15.53 -5.22
C VAL A 26 -11.88 -15.29 -4.03
N LYS A 27 -11.28 -15.04 -2.85
CA LYS A 27 -12.00 -14.72 -1.61
C LYS A 27 -11.72 -13.28 -1.19
N TYR A 28 -12.77 -12.54 -0.87
CA TYR A 28 -12.64 -11.26 -0.19
C TYR A 28 -12.55 -11.50 1.31
N SER A 29 -11.47 -11.01 1.93
CA SER A 29 -11.34 -10.96 3.39
C SER A 29 -10.95 -9.56 3.83
N SER A 30 -11.50 -9.13 4.96
CA SER A 30 -11.02 -7.94 5.64
C SER A 30 -9.61 -8.24 6.18
N PHE A 31 -8.60 -7.65 5.55
CA PHE A 31 -7.25 -7.75 6.05
C PHE A 31 -7.05 -6.67 7.10
N SER A 32 -6.72 -7.08 8.33
CA SER A 32 -6.43 -6.14 9.38
C SER A 32 -4.96 -5.74 9.39
N SER A 33 -4.03 -6.39 8.71
CA SER A 33 -2.60 -6.03 8.86
C SER A 33 -2.28 -4.67 8.22
N GLY A 34 -1.44 -3.89 8.91
CA GLY A 34 -0.83 -2.67 8.38
C GLY A 34 0.66 -2.91 8.17
N LEU A 35 1.15 -2.59 6.98
CA LEU A 35 2.58 -2.62 6.67
C LEU A 35 3.25 -1.29 7.08
N ALA A 36 4.47 -1.37 7.59
CA ALA A 36 5.32 -0.21 7.78
C ALA A 36 6.67 -0.50 7.14
N LEU A 37 7.21 0.45 6.37
CA LEU A 37 8.51 0.32 5.73
C LEU A 37 9.40 1.50 6.09
N ILE A 38 10.70 1.20 6.16
CA ILE A 38 11.77 2.20 6.19
C ILE A 38 12.77 1.81 5.11
N GLN A 39 13.18 2.78 4.30
CA GLN A 39 14.16 2.59 3.23
C GLN A 39 15.21 3.70 3.28
N TRP A 40 16.48 3.32 3.13
CA TRP A 40 17.54 4.26 2.82
C TRP A 40 17.64 4.47 1.32
N HIS A 41 17.57 5.72 0.86
CA HIS A 41 17.67 6.05 -0.56
C HIS A 41 18.30 7.44 -0.74
N LYS A 42 19.35 7.51 -1.57
CA LYS A 42 20.07 8.77 -1.91
C LYS A 42 20.41 9.62 -0.68
N GLY A 43 20.99 9.00 0.34
CA GLY A 43 21.44 9.72 1.54
C GLY A 43 20.33 10.08 2.53
N ASN A 44 19.09 9.60 2.33
CA ASN A 44 17.95 9.96 3.15
C ASN A 44 17.18 8.72 3.62
N TRP A 45 16.58 8.82 4.81
CA TRP A 45 15.62 7.84 5.31
C TRP A 45 14.21 8.19 4.82
N HIS A 46 13.54 7.22 4.20
CA HIS A 46 12.15 7.30 3.77
C HIS A 46 11.33 6.31 4.60
N GLY A 47 10.29 6.80 5.27
CA GLY A 47 9.30 5.96 5.93
C GLY A 47 7.99 5.91 5.12
N ALA A 48 7.30 4.77 5.15
CA ALA A 48 5.96 4.63 4.62
C ALA A 48 5.08 3.87 5.61
N ALA A 49 3.85 4.35 5.80
CA ALA A 49 2.82 3.69 6.58
C ALA A 49 1.67 3.28 5.66
N ASP A 50 1.15 2.08 5.89
CA ASP A 50 0.05 1.52 5.13
C ASP A 50 -1.24 2.33 5.33
N PRO A 51 -1.85 2.87 4.25
CA PRO A 51 -3.06 3.70 4.35
C PRO A 51 -4.30 2.93 4.83
N ARG A 52 -4.23 1.61 4.94
CA ARG A 52 -5.31 0.77 5.49
C ARG A 52 -5.43 0.91 7.02
N ARG A 53 -4.52 1.63 7.68
CA ARG A 53 -4.54 1.95 9.12
C ARG A 53 -4.10 3.39 9.36
N GLU A 54 -4.32 3.86 10.58
CA GLU A 54 -3.93 5.19 11.08
C GLU A 54 -2.42 5.33 11.39
N GLY A 55 -1.55 4.56 10.72
CA GLY A 55 -0.11 4.65 10.94
C GLY A 55 0.49 5.91 10.30
N THR A 56 1.51 6.47 10.92
CA THR A 56 2.23 7.66 10.40
C THR A 56 3.71 7.39 10.28
N ALA A 57 4.30 7.74 9.14
CA ALA A 57 5.74 7.79 8.96
C ALA A 57 6.25 9.20 9.29
N VAL A 58 7.29 9.28 10.11
CA VAL A 58 7.92 10.55 10.54
C VAL A 58 9.42 10.44 10.35
N SER A 59 10.02 11.49 9.78
CA SER A 59 11.47 11.63 9.66
C SER A 59 11.99 12.63 10.68
N LEU A 60 13.04 12.26 11.41
CA LEU A 60 13.76 13.19 12.29
C LEU A 60 14.89 13.83 11.50
N GLN A 61 14.92 15.17 11.50
CA GLN A 61 16.11 15.92 11.09
C GLN A 61 16.87 16.28 12.36
N ALA A 62 18.15 15.94 12.42
CA ALA A 62 19.02 16.47 13.45
C ALA A 62 19.42 17.89 13.03
N GLU A 63 19.13 18.90 13.85
CA GLU A 63 19.79 20.19 13.71
C GLU A 63 21.27 19.99 14.05
N GLU A 64 22.16 20.33 13.12
CA GLU A 64 23.57 20.49 13.46
C GLU A 64 23.67 21.71 14.39
N ASN A 65 23.99 21.47 15.67
CA ASN A 65 24.34 22.55 16.58
C ASN A 65 25.60 23.25 16.02
N PRO A 66 25.56 24.57 15.76
CA PRO A 66 26.70 25.30 15.22
C PRO A 66 27.90 25.35 16.18
#